data_AF-A0A930T8M2-F1
#
_entry.id   AF-A0A930T8M2-F1
#
_cell.length_a   1.000
_cell.length_b   1.000
_cell.length_c   1.000
_cell.angle_alpha   90.00
_cell.angle_beta   90.00
_cell.angle_gamma   90.00
#
_symmetry.space_group_name_H-M   'P 1'
#
loop_
_entity.id
_entity.type
_entity.pdbx_description
1 polymer ?
#
loop_
_entity_poly.entity_id
_entity_poly.type
_entity_poly.pdbx_seq_one_letter_code
_entity_poly.pdbx_strand_id
1 'polypeptide(L)'
;MKFGIDIGHNCPPDTGASGINFEDNLTLDVGNRVISKLRALGHEVIECKPQKASTVADSLSQRCNRANSAKVEIFVSIHFNAFNKQANGTEVYAVGEQSFRVAKSVLDEIVKLGFFNRGVKNGSHLFVLRNTNMTRILVECCFVDSKKDMDLYNPESMANAIVKGLTGKLPSQPVTPVPDEENNIDTSVLRLQRALNRLKITDHQGKALIEDNTIDVQTKFALEKFQRIVGIRVSGVADAITWNAINQILAKRIIRLNHAGGPAIRYLQHRMGVDIDGVYGRQTEEAVKRFQRQNRLSADGIVGPATWQRLIG
;
A
#
# COMPACT_ATOMS: atom_id res chain seq x y z
N MET A 1 16.35 -4.25 16.82
CA MET A 1 15.19 -5.16 16.89
C MET A 1 14.88 -5.69 15.51
N LYS A 2 14.40 -6.93 15.46
CA LYS A 2 13.90 -7.61 14.27
C LYS A 2 12.38 -7.68 14.31
N PHE A 3 11.72 -7.00 13.37
CA PHE A 3 10.26 -6.97 13.27
C PHE A 3 9.76 -7.93 12.19
N GLY A 4 8.67 -8.64 12.47
CA GLY A 4 7.85 -9.28 11.46
C GLY A 4 6.64 -8.40 11.18
N ILE A 5 6.55 -7.83 9.98
CA ILE A 5 5.40 -7.02 9.58
C ILE A 5 4.51 -7.85 8.67
N ASP A 6 3.32 -8.12 9.16
CA ASP A 6 2.27 -8.81 8.43
C ASP A 6 1.28 -7.79 7.88
N ILE A 7 1.30 -7.65 6.56
CA ILE A 7 0.32 -6.86 5.82
C ILE A 7 -0.91 -7.75 5.63
N GLY A 8 -1.94 -7.56 6.46
CA GLY A 8 -3.16 -8.36 6.45
C GLY A 8 -3.74 -8.47 5.04
N HIS A 9 -4.28 -9.64 4.70
CA HIS A 9 -4.83 -9.91 3.37
C HIS A 9 -3.81 -9.72 2.23
N ASN A 10 -4.21 -9.19 1.07
CA ASN A 10 -3.30 -8.97 -0.07
C ASN A 10 -2.70 -10.26 -0.67
N CYS A 11 -3.38 -11.40 -0.54
CA CYS A 11 -2.93 -12.67 -1.11
C CYS A 11 -4.14 -13.56 -1.46
N PRO A 12 -4.81 -13.34 -2.61
CA PRO A 12 -6.03 -14.06 -2.96
C PRO A 12 -5.89 -15.58 -2.78
N PRO A 13 -6.92 -16.26 -2.22
CA PRO A 13 -8.27 -15.74 -1.95
C PRO A 13 -8.40 -14.92 -0.65
N ASP A 14 -7.32 -14.75 0.12
CA ASP A 14 -7.29 -13.94 1.33
C ASP A 14 -7.38 -12.44 0.98
N THR A 15 -8.62 -11.95 1.05
CA THR A 15 -9.03 -10.57 0.78
C THR A 15 -9.71 -10.02 2.03
N GLY A 16 -9.50 -8.73 2.28
CA GLY A 16 -9.99 -8.07 3.49
C GLY A 16 -11.40 -7.52 3.36
N ALA A 17 -11.85 -6.85 4.41
CA ALA A 17 -13.13 -6.18 4.46
C ALA A 17 -13.26 -5.08 3.39
N SER A 18 -14.51 -4.80 3.02
CA SER A 18 -14.88 -3.82 2.00
C SER A 18 -15.93 -2.86 2.54
N GLY A 19 -15.71 -1.56 2.38
CA GLY A 19 -16.59 -0.50 2.85
C GLY A 19 -16.52 0.73 1.94
N ILE A 20 -16.23 1.89 2.53
CA ILE A 20 -15.85 3.11 1.79
C ILE A 20 -14.48 2.92 1.14
N ASN A 21 -13.57 2.24 1.86
CA ASN A 21 -12.28 1.78 1.35
C ASN A 21 -12.16 0.24 1.48
N PHE A 22 -11.02 -0.30 1.04
CA PHE A 22 -10.74 -1.74 0.99
C PHE A 22 -9.59 -2.01 1.94
N GLU A 23 -9.84 -2.91 2.89
CA GLU A 23 -8.87 -3.21 3.94
C GLU A 23 -7.51 -3.60 3.34
N ASP A 24 -7.48 -4.50 2.36
CA ASP A 24 -6.21 -4.97 1.82
C ASP A 24 -5.38 -3.85 1.16
N ASN A 25 -6.02 -2.87 0.51
CA ASN A 25 -5.31 -1.69 0.02
C ASN A 25 -4.71 -0.85 1.15
N LEU A 26 -5.50 -0.61 2.20
CA LEU A 26 -5.08 0.23 3.32
C LEU A 26 -3.98 -0.46 4.14
N THR A 27 -4.10 -1.77 4.39
CA THR A 27 -3.06 -2.56 5.06
C THR A 27 -1.78 -2.55 4.23
N LEU A 28 -1.87 -2.65 2.90
CA LEU A 28 -0.69 -2.60 2.02
C LEU A 28 0.00 -1.24 2.08
N ASP A 29 -0.73 -0.13 2.02
CA ASP A 29 -0.12 1.21 2.11
C ASP A 29 0.54 1.43 3.49
N VAL A 30 -0.22 1.25 4.58
CA VAL A 30 0.30 1.44 5.95
C VAL A 30 1.44 0.47 6.25
N GLY A 31 1.29 -0.80 5.89
CA GLY A 31 2.28 -1.83 6.14
C GLY A 31 3.61 -1.54 5.46
N ASN A 32 3.60 -1.14 4.20
CA ASN A 32 4.85 -0.77 3.52
C ASN A 32 5.48 0.49 4.12
N ARG A 33 4.68 1.49 4.53
CA ARG A 33 5.20 2.66 5.28
C ARG A 33 5.87 2.25 6.58
N VAL A 34 5.22 1.38 7.36
CA VAL A 34 5.76 0.86 8.62
C VAL A 34 7.08 0.13 8.36
N ILE A 35 7.13 -0.76 7.37
CA ILE A 35 8.36 -1.47 6.96
C ILE A 35 9.48 -0.49 6.63
N SER A 36 9.21 0.46 5.73
CA SER A 36 10.16 1.47 5.29
C SER A 36 10.69 2.32 6.46
N LYS A 37 9.81 2.77 7.36
CA LYS A 37 10.17 3.58 8.53
C LYS A 37 10.99 2.80 9.56
N LEU A 38 10.63 1.54 9.82
CA LEU A 38 11.40 0.68 10.72
C LEU A 38 12.80 0.41 10.15
N ARG A 39 12.92 0.15 8.85
CA ARG A 39 14.23 0.02 8.17
C ARG A 39 15.05 1.31 8.27
N ALA A 40 14.44 2.48 8.06
CA ALA A 40 15.10 3.78 8.20
C ALA A 40 15.59 4.08 9.63
N LEU A 41 14.95 3.50 10.65
CA LEU A 41 15.40 3.55 12.05
C LEU A 41 16.50 2.51 12.37
N GLY A 42 16.99 1.77 11.37
CA GLY A 42 18.04 0.76 11.53
C GLY A 42 17.54 -0.58 12.06
N HIS A 43 16.23 -0.85 11.99
CA HIS A 43 15.67 -2.14 12.38
C HIS A 43 15.67 -3.14 11.22
N GLU A 44 15.87 -4.42 11.53
CA GLU A 44 15.65 -5.49 10.57
C GLU A 44 14.15 -5.73 10.44
N VAL A 45 13.64 -5.84 9.21
CA VAL A 45 12.22 -6.05 8.95
C VAL A 45 11.99 -7.20 8.00
N ILE A 46 11.27 -8.21 8.49
CA ILE A 46 10.80 -9.39 7.75
C ILE A 46 9.37 -9.13 7.32
N GLU A 47 9.14 -9.11 6.00
CA GLU A 47 7.81 -9.02 5.43
C GLU A 47 7.16 -10.41 5.50
N CYS A 48 6.03 -10.50 6.22
CA CYS A 48 5.33 -11.77 6.48
C CYS A 48 4.21 -12.04 5.48
N LYS A 49 3.83 -11.05 4.66
CA LYS A 49 2.78 -11.19 3.63
C LYS A 49 3.21 -12.18 2.54
N PRO A 50 2.45 -13.26 2.27
CA PRO A 50 2.75 -14.19 1.19
C PRO A 50 2.61 -13.54 -0.20
N GLN A 51 3.20 -14.18 -1.21
CA GLN A 51 3.05 -13.77 -2.61
C GLN A 51 1.86 -14.47 -3.30
N LYS A 52 1.54 -15.70 -2.87
CA LYS A 52 0.42 -16.50 -3.38
C LYS A 52 -0.10 -17.45 -2.30
N ALA A 53 -1.39 -17.76 -2.33
CA ALA A 53 -2.01 -18.75 -1.47
C ALA A 53 -3.12 -19.49 -2.21
N SER A 54 -3.36 -20.73 -1.82
CA SER A 54 -4.45 -21.56 -2.35
C SER A 54 -5.76 -21.35 -1.58
N THR A 55 -5.66 -21.02 -0.29
CA THR A 55 -6.78 -20.79 0.63
C THR A 55 -6.44 -19.68 1.63
N VAL A 56 -7.44 -19.18 2.36
CA VAL A 56 -7.20 -18.24 3.47
C VAL A 56 -6.35 -18.89 4.57
N ALA A 57 -6.61 -20.16 4.91
CA ALA A 57 -5.83 -20.88 5.92
C ALA A 57 -4.36 -21.05 5.52
N ASP A 58 -4.10 -21.30 4.24
CA ASP A 58 -2.74 -21.35 3.66
C ASP A 58 -2.03 -19.99 3.79
N SER A 59 -2.70 -18.91 3.38
CA SER A 59 -2.19 -17.53 3.55
C SER A 59 -1.81 -17.22 5.00
N LEU A 60 -2.71 -17.49 5.94
CA LEU A 60 -2.49 -17.25 7.37
C LEU A 60 -1.33 -18.10 7.93
N SER A 61 -1.23 -19.36 7.51
CA SER A 61 -0.16 -20.27 7.93
C SER A 61 1.21 -19.80 7.44
N GLN A 62 1.32 -19.36 6.18
CA GLN A 62 2.55 -18.84 5.61
C GLN A 62 3.07 -17.61 6.36
N ARG A 63 2.19 -16.67 6.77
CA ARG A 63 2.56 -15.49 7.57
C ARG A 63 3.21 -15.87 8.90
N CYS A 64 2.56 -16.80 9.62
CA CYS A 64 3.03 -17.29 10.91
C CYS A 64 4.37 -18.01 10.77
N ASN A 65 4.47 -18.92 9.80
CA ASN A 65 5.69 -19.68 9.52
C ASN A 65 6.85 -18.76 9.18
N ARG A 66 6.60 -17.70 8.39
CA ARG A 66 7.62 -16.71 8.04
C ARG A 66 8.15 -15.96 9.26
N ALA A 67 7.25 -15.49 10.14
CA ALA A 67 7.64 -14.81 11.38
C ALA A 67 8.42 -15.72 12.34
N ASN A 68 7.91 -16.94 12.57
CA ASN A 68 8.52 -17.92 13.48
C ASN A 68 9.90 -18.39 12.98
N SER A 69 10.01 -18.75 11.70
CA SER A 69 11.28 -19.22 11.11
C SER A 69 12.35 -18.13 11.10
N ALA A 70 11.96 -16.88 10.86
CA ALA A 70 12.88 -15.75 10.89
C ALA A 70 13.25 -15.30 12.32
N LYS A 71 12.60 -15.87 13.36
CA LYS A 71 12.81 -15.56 14.77
C LYS A 71 12.71 -14.05 15.04
N VAL A 72 11.65 -13.42 14.53
CA VAL A 72 11.40 -12.00 14.78
C VAL A 72 11.11 -11.77 16.27
N GLU A 73 11.50 -10.61 16.79
CA GLU A 73 11.31 -10.24 18.20
C GLU A 73 9.90 -9.70 18.46
N ILE A 74 9.36 -8.94 17.50
CA ILE A 74 8.01 -8.38 17.53
C ILE A 74 7.30 -8.67 16.21
N PHE A 75 6.13 -9.30 16.28
CA PHE A 75 5.23 -9.50 15.14
C PHE A 75 4.07 -8.51 15.20
N VAL A 76 3.85 -7.78 14.12
CA VAL A 76 2.80 -6.77 14.00
C VAL A 76 1.99 -7.08 12.76
N SER A 77 0.74 -7.49 12.97
CA SER A 77 -0.24 -7.66 11.89
C SER A 77 -1.07 -6.38 11.76
N ILE A 78 -1.19 -5.85 10.55
CA ILE A 78 -1.86 -4.58 10.26
C ILE A 78 -3.14 -4.88 9.50
N HIS A 79 -4.26 -4.42 10.05
CA HIS A 79 -5.62 -4.66 9.62
C HIS A 79 -6.48 -3.39 9.69
N PHE A 80 -7.65 -3.44 9.06
CA PHE A 80 -8.69 -2.43 9.19
C PHE A 80 -10.04 -3.10 9.37
N ASN A 81 -10.84 -2.59 10.30
CA ASN A 81 -12.07 -3.22 10.71
C ASN A 81 -13.22 -2.88 9.75
N ALA A 82 -14.32 -3.61 9.83
CA ALA A 82 -15.60 -3.25 9.23
C ALA A 82 -16.74 -3.83 10.06
N PHE A 83 -17.88 -3.16 10.10
CA PHE A 83 -19.04 -3.70 10.82
C PHE A 83 -20.38 -3.26 10.23
N ASN A 84 -20.85 -2.06 10.56
CA ASN A 84 -22.21 -1.59 10.26
C ASN A 84 -22.25 -0.13 9.76
N LYS A 85 -21.10 0.38 9.27
CA LYS A 85 -20.90 1.78 8.83
C LYS A 85 -20.99 2.87 9.91
N GLN A 86 -21.37 2.53 11.14
CA GLN A 86 -21.47 3.47 12.27
C GLN A 86 -20.34 3.27 13.29
N ALA A 87 -19.93 2.02 13.50
CA ALA A 87 -18.76 1.71 14.31
C ALA A 87 -17.53 2.50 13.80
N ASN A 88 -16.73 3.00 14.72
CA ASN A 88 -15.54 3.79 14.42
C ASN A 88 -14.49 3.61 15.51
N GLY A 89 -13.27 4.02 15.20
CA GLY A 89 -12.12 4.00 16.11
C GLY A 89 -11.15 2.87 15.88
N THR A 90 -10.12 2.83 16.72
CA THR A 90 -9.01 1.88 16.65
C THR A 90 -9.02 0.91 17.84
N GLU A 91 -8.59 -0.33 17.60
CA GLU A 91 -8.33 -1.35 18.62
C GLU A 91 -7.06 -2.12 18.28
N VAL A 92 -6.40 -2.66 19.30
CA VAL A 92 -5.23 -3.53 19.10
C VAL A 92 -5.44 -4.83 19.87
N TYR A 93 -5.29 -5.96 19.19
CA TYR A 93 -5.33 -7.28 19.79
C TYR A 93 -3.93 -7.72 20.19
N ALA A 94 -3.82 -8.35 21.36
CA ALA A 94 -2.55 -8.84 21.89
C ALA A 94 -2.74 -10.15 22.68
N VAL A 95 -1.66 -10.91 22.83
CA VAL A 95 -1.62 -12.10 23.68
C VAL A 95 -0.40 -12.05 24.60
N GLY A 96 -0.65 -12.07 25.91
CA GLY A 96 0.38 -11.99 26.95
C GLY A 96 0.76 -10.56 27.34
N GLU A 97 1.25 -10.40 28.57
CA GLU A 97 1.49 -9.09 29.20
C GLU A 97 2.45 -8.18 28.40
N GLN A 98 3.53 -8.75 27.86
CA GLN A 98 4.49 -8.01 27.04
C GLN A 98 3.85 -7.47 25.75
N SER A 99 3.07 -8.29 25.06
CA SER A 99 2.32 -7.88 23.87
C SER A 99 1.28 -6.82 24.20
N PHE A 100 0.62 -6.91 25.35
CA PHE A 100 -0.34 -5.89 25.83
C PHE A 100 0.33 -4.53 26.04
N ARG A 101 1.55 -4.48 26.61
CA ARG A 101 2.29 -3.23 26.75
C ARG A 101 2.61 -2.60 25.39
N VAL A 102 3.11 -3.39 24.44
CA VAL A 102 3.40 -2.91 23.08
C VAL A 102 2.13 -2.44 22.38
N ALA A 103 1.05 -3.23 22.45
CA ALA A 103 -0.25 -2.88 21.89
C ALA A 103 -0.80 -1.57 22.46
N LYS A 104 -0.65 -1.36 23.77
CA LYS A 104 -1.09 -0.12 24.42
C LYS A 104 -0.31 1.08 23.90
N SER A 105 1.02 0.99 23.78
CA SER A 105 1.84 2.08 23.23
C SER A 105 1.45 2.44 21.80
N VAL A 106 1.17 1.43 20.95
CA VAL A 106 0.68 1.63 19.57
C VAL A 106 -0.70 2.29 19.56
N LEU A 107 -1.65 1.74 20.34
CA LEU A 107 -3.00 2.27 20.45
C LEU A 107 -2.99 3.74 20.91
N ASP A 108 -2.21 4.06 21.93
CA ASP A 108 -2.14 5.42 22.50
C ASP A 108 -1.63 6.44 21.47
N GLU A 109 -0.68 6.07 20.60
CA GLU A 109 -0.24 6.96 19.51
C GLU A 109 -1.28 7.10 18.39
N ILE A 110 -2.04 6.05 18.06
CA ILE A 110 -3.12 6.14 17.05
C ILE A 110 -4.27 7.01 17.57
N VAL A 111 -4.64 6.86 18.84
CA VAL A 111 -5.71 7.66 19.47
C VAL A 111 -5.38 9.15 19.47
N LYS A 112 -4.11 9.55 19.55
CA LYS A 112 -3.68 10.96 19.42
C LYS A 112 -4.00 11.57 18.06
N LEU A 113 -4.24 10.75 17.03
CA LEU A 113 -4.70 11.23 15.72
C LEU A 113 -6.19 11.57 15.71
N GLY A 114 -6.93 11.27 16.78
CA GLY A 114 -8.36 11.60 16.93
C GLY A 114 -9.32 10.40 16.77
N PHE A 115 -8.79 9.19 16.55
CA PHE A 115 -9.61 7.98 16.48
C PHE A 115 -10.22 7.64 17.84
N PHE A 116 -11.47 7.14 17.83
CA PHE A 116 -12.11 6.66 19.03
C PHE A 116 -11.33 5.47 19.62
N ASN A 117 -11.04 5.52 20.92
CA ASN A 117 -10.25 4.49 21.59
C ASN A 117 -11.14 3.29 21.96
N ARG A 118 -10.93 2.15 21.32
CA ARG A 118 -11.68 0.89 21.58
C ARG A 118 -10.89 -0.10 22.45
N GLY A 119 -9.71 0.30 22.92
CA GLY A 119 -8.90 -0.46 23.86
C GLY A 119 -8.01 -1.52 23.24
N VAL A 120 -7.15 -2.09 24.09
CA VAL A 120 -6.39 -3.30 23.78
C VAL A 120 -7.22 -4.52 24.18
N LYS A 121 -7.30 -5.51 23.30
CA LYS A 121 -8.18 -6.69 23.45
C LYS A 121 -7.38 -8.00 23.44
N ASN A 122 -7.96 -9.04 24.01
CA ASN A 122 -7.38 -10.39 23.94
C ASN A 122 -7.51 -10.95 22.52
N GLY A 123 -6.37 -11.23 21.89
CA GLY A 123 -6.28 -11.73 20.53
C GLY A 123 -6.10 -13.24 20.38
N SER A 124 -6.23 -14.04 21.45
CA SER A 124 -5.87 -15.47 21.43
C SER A 124 -6.69 -16.33 20.44
N HIS A 125 -7.84 -15.82 19.99
CA HIS A 125 -8.69 -16.45 18.99
C HIS A 125 -8.25 -16.14 17.54
N LEU A 126 -7.47 -15.09 17.32
CA LEU A 126 -7.01 -14.67 15.99
C LEU A 126 -5.86 -15.56 15.53
N PHE A 127 -5.97 -16.10 14.32
CA PHE A 127 -5.05 -17.15 13.84
C PHE A 127 -3.57 -16.72 13.92
N VAL A 128 -3.23 -15.53 13.43
CA VAL A 128 -1.83 -15.05 13.41
C VAL A 128 -1.29 -14.78 14.81
N LEU A 129 -2.16 -14.32 15.72
CA LEU A 129 -1.82 -14.11 17.13
C LEU A 129 -1.97 -15.37 17.97
N ARG A 130 -2.40 -16.50 17.42
CA ARG A 130 -2.39 -17.79 18.11
C ARG A 130 -1.17 -18.61 17.73
N ASN A 131 -0.74 -18.50 16.47
CA ASN A 131 0.28 -19.35 15.87
C ASN A 131 1.68 -18.71 15.74
N THR A 132 1.95 -17.56 16.37
CA THR A 132 3.28 -16.91 16.41
C THR A 132 3.83 -16.82 17.83
N ASN A 133 5.11 -17.11 18.12
CA ASN A 133 5.52 -17.32 19.52
C ASN A 133 6.18 -16.13 20.23
N MET A 134 6.46 -15.04 19.49
CA MET A 134 7.12 -13.84 19.99
C MET A 134 6.10 -12.81 20.51
N THR A 135 6.57 -11.63 20.91
CA THR A 135 5.70 -10.49 21.20
C THR A 135 4.86 -10.17 19.97
N ARG A 136 3.53 -10.23 20.08
CA ARG A 136 2.64 -10.25 18.91
C ARG A 136 1.39 -9.41 19.10
N ILE A 137 1.14 -8.52 18.15
CA ILE A 137 -0.04 -7.65 18.14
C ILE A 137 -0.71 -7.66 16.77
N LEU A 138 -2.02 -7.43 16.74
CA LEU A 138 -2.78 -7.14 15.53
C LEU A 138 -3.48 -5.79 15.70
N VAL A 139 -3.18 -4.85 14.82
CA VAL A 139 -3.68 -3.48 14.86
C VAL A 139 -4.87 -3.38 13.91
N GLU A 140 -6.05 -3.12 14.46
CA GLU A 140 -7.18 -2.63 13.68
C GLU A 140 -7.09 -1.11 13.61
N CYS A 141 -6.54 -0.60 12.50
CA CYS A 141 -6.17 0.81 12.36
C CYS A 141 -7.39 1.72 12.52
N CYS A 142 -8.47 1.42 11.79
CA CYS A 142 -9.80 2.04 11.91
C CYS A 142 -10.83 1.26 11.06
N PHE A 143 -12.07 1.72 10.97
CA PHE A 143 -13.15 1.03 10.23
C PHE A 143 -13.25 1.48 8.76
N VAL A 144 -13.02 0.58 7.79
CA VAL A 144 -13.07 0.91 6.35
C VAL A 144 -14.46 1.28 5.85
N ASP A 145 -15.51 0.91 6.57
CA ASP A 145 -16.91 1.19 6.24
C ASP A 145 -17.47 2.42 6.97
N SER A 146 -16.67 3.06 7.83
CA SER A 146 -17.06 4.21 8.63
C SER A 146 -16.64 5.52 7.98
N LYS A 147 -17.62 6.38 7.63
CA LYS A 147 -17.32 7.69 7.03
C LYS A 147 -16.45 8.55 7.94
N LYS A 148 -16.71 8.53 9.25
CA LYS A 148 -15.96 9.31 10.23
C LYS A 148 -14.48 8.91 10.26
N ASP A 149 -14.19 7.61 10.28
CA ASP A 149 -12.81 7.12 10.28
C ASP A 149 -12.13 7.39 8.94
N MET A 150 -12.83 7.18 7.82
CA MET A 150 -12.26 7.37 6.49
C MET A 150 -12.01 8.84 6.13
N ASP A 151 -12.80 9.76 6.67
CA ASP A 151 -12.54 11.20 6.54
C ASP A 151 -11.31 11.63 7.38
N LEU A 152 -11.07 10.98 8.52
CA LEU A 152 -9.91 11.25 9.40
C LEU A 152 -8.63 10.54 8.91
N TYR A 153 -8.79 9.40 8.24
CA TYR A 153 -7.70 8.50 7.91
C TYR A 153 -6.65 9.13 6.99
N ASN A 154 -5.40 9.05 7.44
CA ASN A 154 -4.23 9.39 6.65
C ASN A 154 -3.17 8.29 6.80
N PRO A 155 -2.73 7.63 5.72
CA PRO A 155 -1.85 6.47 5.78
C PRO A 155 -0.47 6.78 6.39
N GLU A 156 0.05 7.99 6.14
CA GLU A 156 1.34 8.42 6.68
C GLU A 156 1.26 8.65 8.20
N SER A 157 0.20 9.31 8.65
CA SER A 157 -0.04 9.57 10.08
C SER A 157 -0.27 8.27 10.85
N MET A 158 -1.07 7.34 10.27
CA MET A 158 -1.30 6.02 10.85
C MET A 158 0.00 5.22 10.97
N ALA A 159 0.80 5.16 9.90
CA ALA A 159 2.09 4.48 9.93
C ALA A 159 3.07 5.12 10.93
N ASN A 160 3.08 6.46 11.04
CA ASN A 160 3.87 7.16 12.05
C ASN A 160 3.43 6.78 13.46
N ALA A 161 2.13 6.76 13.74
CA ALA A 161 1.62 6.37 15.05
C ALA A 161 2.02 4.93 15.42
N ILE A 162 1.88 3.98 14.49
CA ILE A 162 2.32 2.60 14.69
C ILE A 162 3.82 2.54 14.99
N VAL A 163 4.67 3.13 14.15
CA VAL A 163 6.14 3.08 14.32
C VAL A 163 6.58 3.76 15.61
N LYS A 164 5.98 4.91 15.94
CA LYS A 164 6.28 5.63 17.18
C LYS A 164 5.82 4.85 18.41
N GLY A 165 4.68 4.16 18.35
CA GLY A 165 4.23 3.28 19.43
C GLY A 165 5.14 2.06 19.61
N LEU A 166 5.68 1.52 18.52
CA LEU A 166 6.60 0.38 18.56
C LEU A 166 8.02 0.74 19.04
N THR A 167 8.51 1.94 18.70
CA THR A 167 9.94 2.28 18.84
C THR A 167 10.22 3.51 19.71
N GLY A 168 9.18 4.30 20.03
CA GLY A 168 9.30 5.62 20.65
C GLY A 168 9.86 6.70 19.72
N LYS A 169 10.13 6.39 18.45
CA LYS A 169 10.83 7.28 17.51
C LYS A 169 10.15 7.32 16.14
N LEU A 170 10.50 8.34 15.35
CA LEU A 170 10.19 8.44 13.93
C LEU A 170 11.48 8.77 13.17
N PRO A 171 11.64 8.29 11.92
CA PRO A 171 12.76 8.69 11.09
C PRO A 171 12.69 10.20 10.79
N SER A 172 13.86 10.83 10.66
CA SER A 172 13.99 12.27 10.39
C SER A 172 13.64 12.68 8.96
N GLN A 173 13.57 11.72 8.04
CA GLN A 173 13.20 11.90 6.64
C GLN A 173 11.90 11.13 6.33
N PRO A 174 11.00 11.68 5.49
CA PRO A 174 9.88 10.93 4.95
C PRO A 174 10.40 9.70 4.20
N VAL A 175 9.87 8.51 4.49
CA VAL A 175 10.34 7.28 3.84
C VAL A 175 9.36 6.88 2.74
N THR A 176 9.89 6.50 1.57
CA THR A 176 9.09 6.08 0.42
C THR A 176 8.29 4.82 0.78
N PRO A 177 6.94 4.86 0.65
CA PRO A 177 6.05 3.76 1.02
C PRO A 177 6.05 2.61 0.01
N VAL A 178 6.70 2.76 -1.14
CA VAL A 178 6.79 1.72 -2.16
C VAL A 178 8.27 1.51 -2.49
N PRO A 179 8.83 0.32 -2.16
CA PRO A 179 10.15 -0.07 -2.63
C PRO A 179 10.18 0.04 -4.15
N ASP A 180 11.26 0.59 -4.69
CA ASP A 180 11.49 0.51 -6.13
C ASP A 180 11.68 -0.97 -6.51
N GLU A 181 10.81 -1.52 -7.35
CA GLU A 181 10.95 -2.91 -7.84
C GLU A 181 12.26 -3.12 -8.61
N GLU A 182 12.87 -2.05 -9.11
CA GLU A 182 14.16 -2.09 -9.80
C GLU A 182 15.37 -1.94 -8.85
N ASN A 183 15.14 -1.78 -7.53
CA ASN A 183 16.16 -1.47 -6.52
C ASN A 183 17.04 -0.25 -6.88
N ASN A 184 16.49 0.70 -7.64
CA ASN A 184 17.28 1.73 -8.28
C ASN A 184 17.39 2.97 -7.36
N ILE A 185 18.58 3.19 -6.79
CA ILE A 185 18.90 4.40 -6.00
C ILE A 185 19.08 5.61 -6.95
N ASP A 186 19.20 5.37 -8.26
CA ASP A 186 19.38 6.40 -9.27
C ASP A 186 18.12 7.28 -9.43
N THR A 187 18.28 8.59 -9.42
CA THR A 187 17.21 9.58 -9.69
C THR A 187 17.55 10.46 -10.89
N SER A 188 18.46 9.99 -11.75
CA SER A 188 18.88 10.66 -12.97
C SER A 188 17.71 10.99 -13.90
N VAL A 189 17.92 12.00 -14.74
CA VAL A 189 16.99 12.37 -15.80
C VAL A 189 16.80 11.22 -16.78
N LEU A 190 17.85 10.45 -17.03
CA LEU A 190 17.79 9.24 -17.87
C LEU A 190 16.82 8.20 -17.31
N ARG A 191 16.86 7.93 -16.00
CA ARG A 191 15.89 7.02 -15.36
C ARG A 191 14.49 7.59 -15.45
N LEU A 192 14.32 8.90 -15.25
CA LEU A 192 13.01 9.54 -15.39
C LEU A 192 12.45 9.35 -16.82
N GLN A 193 13.25 9.61 -17.85
CA GLN A 193 12.87 9.44 -19.25
C GLN A 193 12.45 7.98 -19.52
N ARG A 194 13.25 7.01 -19.06
CA ARG A 194 12.93 5.57 -19.13
C ARG A 194 11.63 5.22 -18.44
N ALA A 195 11.42 5.70 -17.22
CA ALA A 195 10.21 5.44 -16.45
C ALA A 195 8.98 6.02 -17.16
N LEU A 196 9.04 7.27 -17.64
CA LEU A 196 7.95 7.89 -18.38
C LEU A 196 7.65 7.15 -19.70
N ASN A 197 8.68 6.75 -20.45
CA ASN A 197 8.55 5.94 -21.67
C ASN A 197 7.91 4.57 -21.39
N ARG A 198 8.32 3.90 -20.31
CA ARG A 198 7.72 2.62 -19.88
C ARG A 198 6.25 2.78 -19.53
N LEU A 199 5.93 3.85 -18.81
CA LEU A 199 4.56 4.26 -18.49
C LEU A 199 3.79 4.81 -19.72
N LYS A 200 4.38 4.82 -20.92
CA LYS A 200 3.76 5.34 -22.15
C LYS A 200 3.31 6.79 -22.02
N ILE A 201 4.00 7.58 -21.19
CA ILE A 201 3.81 9.02 -21.09
C ILE A 201 4.62 9.69 -22.20
N THR A 202 3.90 10.31 -23.12
CA THR A 202 4.47 10.94 -24.31
C THR A 202 4.59 12.45 -24.15
N ASP A 203 5.41 13.05 -25.01
CA ASP A 203 5.54 14.49 -25.16
C ASP A 203 4.26 15.15 -25.72
N HIS A 204 4.33 16.46 -26.04
CA HIS A 204 3.21 17.22 -26.57
C HIS A 204 2.83 16.84 -28.01
N GLN A 205 3.72 16.15 -28.74
CA GLN A 205 3.49 15.64 -30.09
C GLN A 205 3.01 14.18 -30.08
N GLY A 206 2.87 13.58 -28.90
CA GLY A 206 2.51 12.17 -28.76
C GLY A 206 3.66 11.19 -29.00
N LYS A 207 4.91 11.65 -29.02
CA LYS A 207 6.11 10.81 -29.20
C LYS A 207 6.70 10.38 -27.86
N ALA A 208 7.45 9.27 -27.90
CA ALA A 208 8.28 8.83 -26.79
C ALA A 208 9.44 9.82 -26.56
N LEU A 209 9.89 9.92 -25.31
CA LEU A 209 11.02 10.76 -24.94
C LEU A 209 12.33 10.15 -25.45
N ILE A 210 13.25 11.02 -25.83
CA ILE A 210 14.64 10.63 -26.09
C ILE A 210 15.31 10.37 -24.72
N GLU A 211 15.99 9.24 -24.58
CA GLU A 211 16.67 8.83 -23.35
C GLU A 211 18.13 9.32 -23.35
N ASP A 212 18.30 10.64 -23.25
CA ASP A 212 19.59 11.33 -23.39
C ASP A 212 20.08 12.01 -22.10
N ASN A 213 19.38 11.79 -20.97
CA ASN A 213 19.69 12.39 -19.67
C ASN A 213 19.55 13.92 -19.62
N THR A 214 18.85 14.54 -20.57
CA THR A 214 18.65 15.99 -20.65
C THR A 214 17.20 16.38 -20.32
N ILE A 215 17.00 17.40 -19.47
CA ILE A 215 15.66 17.96 -19.24
C ILE A 215 15.36 18.99 -20.32
N ASP A 216 14.96 18.51 -21.49
CA ASP A 216 14.47 19.34 -22.57
C ASP A 216 12.98 19.69 -22.39
N VAL A 217 12.44 20.48 -23.33
CA VAL A 217 11.03 20.88 -23.31
C VAL A 217 10.08 19.67 -23.43
N GLN A 218 10.50 18.58 -24.09
CA GLN A 218 9.70 17.37 -24.22
C GLN A 218 9.61 16.60 -22.91
N THR A 219 10.75 16.40 -22.26
CA THR A 219 10.87 15.72 -20.97
C THR A 219 10.09 16.49 -19.91
N LYS A 220 10.25 17.82 -19.85
CA LYS A 220 9.49 18.66 -18.91
C LYS A 220 7.97 18.56 -19.15
N PHE A 221 7.52 18.62 -20.41
CA PHE A 221 6.10 18.49 -20.73
C PHE A 221 5.53 17.12 -20.32
N ALA A 222 6.24 16.03 -20.65
CA ALA A 222 5.83 14.68 -20.28
C ALA A 222 5.75 14.49 -18.77
N LEU A 223 6.72 15.06 -18.03
CA LEU A 223 6.71 15.07 -16.57
C LEU A 223 5.50 15.81 -15.99
N GLU A 224 5.20 17.01 -16.47
CA GLU A 224 4.01 17.77 -16.03
C GLU A 224 2.71 17.06 -16.41
N LYS A 225 2.66 16.43 -17.59
CA LYS A 225 1.54 15.60 -18.04
C LYS A 225 1.33 14.40 -17.12
N PHE A 226 2.40 13.71 -16.75
CA PHE A 226 2.34 12.63 -15.77
C PHE A 226 1.78 13.12 -14.43
N GLN A 227 2.32 14.22 -13.89
CA GLN A 227 1.86 14.82 -12.63
C GLN A 227 0.36 15.13 -12.64
N ARG A 228 -0.15 15.68 -13.77
CA ARG A 228 -1.60 15.91 -13.98
C ARG A 228 -2.41 14.62 -14.00
N ILE A 229 -1.96 13.62 -14.74
CA ILE A 229 -2.62 12.29 -14.82
C ILE A 229 -2.76 11.73 -13.41
N VAL A 230 -1.65 11.65 -12.66
CA VAL A 230 -1.64 11.01 -11.35
C VAL A 230 -2.15 11.88 -10.20
N GLY A 231 -2.57 13.11 -10.49
CA GLY A 231 -3.26 13.99 -9.54
C GLY A 231 -2.35 14.53 -8.44
N ILE A 232 -1.08 14.79 -8.75
CA ILE A 232 -0.12 15.43 -7.83
C ILE A 232 0.18 16.86 -8.28
N ARG A 233 0.86 17.63 -7.42
CA ARG A 233 1.27 19.00 -7.75
C ARG A 233 2.12 19.00 -9.04
N VAL A 234 1.73 19.85 -9.98
CA VAL A 234 2.45 20.03 -11.25
C VAL A 234 3.62 20.98 -11.01
N SER A 235 4.77 20.42 -10.64
CA SER A 235 6.00 21.17 -10.39
C SER A 235 6.93 21.20 -11.62
N GLY A 236 6.77 20.26 -12.55
CA GLY A 236 7.74 20.04 -13.63
C GLY A 236 9.11 19.56 -13.11
N VAL A 237 9.16 19.06 -11.86
CA VAL A 237 10.36 18.52 -11.21
C VAL A 237 10.07 17.10 -10.71
N ALA A 238 10.99 16.18 -10.95
CA ALA A 238 10.91 14.80 -10.44
C ALA A 238 11.34 14.72 -8.97
N ASP A 239 10.55 15.35 -8.11
CA ASP A 239 10.72 15.33 -6.66
C ASP A 239 10.31 13.98 -6.04
N ALA A 240 10.47 13.85 -4.72
CA ALA A 240 10.11 12.63 -4.00
C ALA A 240 8.63 12.24 -4.17
N ILE A 241 7.72 13.20 -4.34
CA ILE A 241 6.29 12.95 -4.57
C ILE A 241 6.09 12.32 -5.95
N THR A 242 6.75 12.87 -6.96
CA THR A 242 6.71 12.36 -8.33
C THR A 242 7.28 10.95 -8.42
N TRP A 243 8.46 10.72 -7.83
CA TRP A 243 9.06 9.39 -7.82
C TRP A 243 8.22 8.38 -7.05
N ASN A 244 7.61 8.77 -5.93
CA ASN A 244 6.68 7.89 -5.21
C ASN A 244 5.46 7.52 -6.08
N ALA A 245 4.94 8.45 -6.87
CA ALA A 245 3.83 8.18 -7.79
C ALA A 245 4.24 7.21 -8.91
N ILE A 246 5.43 7.40 -9.50
CA ILE A 246 6.01 6.49 -10.50
C ILE A 246 6.14 5.09 -9.89
N ASN A 247 6.77 4.98 -8.71
CA ASN A 247 7.02 3.71 -8.05
C ASN A 247 5.73 2.98 -7.68
N GLN A 248 4.67 3.70 -7.27
CA GLN A 248 3.35 3.09 -7.02
C GLN A 248 2.76 2.41 -8.25
N ILE A 249 2.97 2.96 -9.45
CA ILE A 249 2.51 2.36 -10.70
C ILE A 249 3.42 1.20 -11.11
N LEU A 250 4.75 1.41 -11.04
CA LEU A 250 5.74 0.40 -11.42
C LEU A 250 5.77 -0.81 -10.48
N ALA A 251 5.24 -0.68 -9.25
CA ALA A 251 5.03 -1.80 -8.35
C ALA A 251 3.93 -2.78 -8.79
N LYS A 252 3.24 -2.51 -9.92
CA LYS A 252 2.32 -3.44 -10.61
C LYS A 252 1.37 -4.18 -9.67
N ARG A 253 0.88 -3.47 -8.65
CA ARG A 253 0.04 -4.04 -7.59
C ARG A 253 -1.30 -4.48 -8.15
N ILE A 254 -1.91 -5.48 -7.55
CA ILE A 254 -3.25 -5.93 -7.97
C ILE A 254 -4.23 -4.77 -7.77
N ILE A 255 -4.91 -4.34 -8.84
CA ILE A 255 -6.01 -3.35 -8.77
C ILE A 255 -7.32 -4.00 -9.20
N ARG A 256 -8.43 -3.74 -8.51
CA ARG A 256 -9.73 -4.33 -8.85
C ARG A 256 -10.89 -3.42 -8.44
N LEU A 257 -12.11 -3.83 -8.76
CA LEU A 257 -13.32 -3.08 -8.46
C LEU A 257 -13.33 -2.59 -7.01
N ASN A 258 -13.67 -1.32 -6.89
CA ASN A 258 -13.76 -0.49 -5.71
C ASN A 258 -12.43 -0.09 -5.06
N HIS A 259 -11.26 -0.50 -5.58
CA HIS A 259 -9.99 0.08 -5.13
C HIS A 259 -10.03 1.62 -5.25
N ALA A 260 -9.81 2.32 -4.14
CA ALA A 260 -9.84 3.78 -4.10
C ALA A 260 -8.43 4.34 -3.91
N GLY A 261 -8.15 5.44 -4.63
CA GLY A 261 -7.14 6.43 -4.30
C GLY A 261 -5.70 6.06 -4.66
N GLY A 262 -5.15 6.77 -5.65
CA GLY A 262 -3.70 6.88 -5.81
C GLY A 262 -3.24 7.04 -7.26
N PRO A 263 -1.97 7.43 -7.46
CA PRO A 263 -1.33 7.50 -8.77
C PRO A 263 -1.60 6.31 -9.69
N ALA A 264 -1.64 5.08 -9.15
CA ALA A 264 -1.84 3.87 -9.94
C ALA A 264 -3.25 3.75 -10.56
N ILE A 265 -4.30 4.09 -9.82
CA ILE A 265 -5.68 4.05 -10.35
C ILE A 265 -5.88 5.16 -11.38
N ARG A 266 -5.40 6.38 -11.07
CA ARG A 266 -5.51 7.51 -12.00
C ARG A 266 -4.75 7.25 -13.30
N TYR A 267 -3.56 6.67 -13.19
CA TYR A 267 -2.79 6.20 -14.33
C TYR A 267 -3.54 5.12 -15.12
N LEU A 268 -4.11 4.13 -14.44
CA LEU A 268 -4.91 3.10 -15.09
C LEU A 268 -6.09 3.69 -15.85
N GLN A 269 -6.87 4.59 -15.24
CA GLN A 269 -8.00 5.26 -15.86
C GLN A 269 -7.59 6.03 -17.12
N HIS A 270 -6.47 6.75 -17.06
CA HIS A 270 -5.85 7.37 -18.22
C HIS A 270 -5.57 6.34 -19.33
N ARG A 271 -4.97 5.20 -19.00
CA ARG A 271 -4.67 4.12 -19.95
C ARG A 271 -5.93 3.43 -20.50
N MET A 272 -7.00 3.40 -19.74
CA MET A 272 -8.29 2.83 -20.13
C MET A 272 -9.15 3.79 -20.96
N GLY A 273 -8.76 5.06 -21.06
CA GLY A 273 -9.55 6.09 -21.76
C GLY A 273 -10.88 6.38 -21.09
N VAL A 274 -10.92 6.36 -19.75
CA VAL A 274 -12.08 6.71 -18.93
C VAL A 274 -11.78 7.95 -18.08
N ASP A 275 -12.82 8.50 -17.45
CA ASP A 275 -12.67 9.66 -16.56
C ASP A 275 -11.71 9.35 -15.40
N ILE A 276 -10.84 10.31 -15.10
CA ILE A 276 -9.76 10.14 -14.11
C ILE A 276 -10.22 10.71 -12.76
N ASP A 277 -11.14 10.01 -12.12
CA ASP A 277 -11.63 10.35 -10.78
C ASP A 277 -10.76 9.75 -9.65
N GLY A 278 -9.83 8.85 -9.96
CA GLY A 278 -8.98 8.16 -9.00
C GLY A 278 -9.67 7.06 -8.18
N VAL A 279 -10.89 6.68 -8.55
CA VAL A 279 -11.69 5.63 -7.92
C VAL A 279 -11.92 4.51 -8.92
N TYR A 280 -11.52 3.29 -8.59
CA TYR A 280 -11.81 2.14 -9.44
C TYR A 280 -13.29 1.74 -9.28
N GLY A 281 -14.20 2.49 -9.91
CA GLY A 281 -15.62 2.17 -9.94
C GLY A 281 -15.98 1.18 -11.05
N ARG A 282 -17.29 0.94 -11.22
CA ARG A 282 -17.82 0.08 -12.29
C ARG A 282 -17.37 0.50 -13.69
N GLN A 283 -17.26 1.81 -13.95
CA GLN A 283 -16.80 2.31 -15.25
C GLN A 283 -15.36 1.87 -15.55
N THR A 284 -14.47 1.98 -14.56
CA THR A 284 -13.08 1.52 -14.67
C THR A 284 -13.00 0.00 -14.82
N GLU A 285 -13.78 -0.74 -14.02
CA GLU A 285 -13.84 -2.21 -14.10
C GLU A 285 -14.24 -2.70 -15.50
N GLU A 286 -15.31 -2.15 -16.06
CA GLU A 286 -15.76 -2.52 -17.40
C GLU A 286 -14.74 -2.15 -18.48
N ALA A 287 -14.02 -1.04 -18.32
CA ALA A 287 -12.93 -0.68 -19.22
C ALA A 287 -11.76 -1.65 -19.13
N VAL A 288 -11.39 -2.08 -17.93
CA VAL A 288 -10.37 -3.11 -17.72
C VAL A 288 -10.79 -4.45 -18.32
N LYS A 289 -12.04 -4.89 -18.13
CA LYS A 289 -12.56 -6.11 -18.77
C LYS A 289 -12.49 -6.02 -20.29
N ARG A 290 -12.82 -4.87 -20.89
CA ARG A 290 -12.67 -4.66 -22.34
C ARG A 290 -11.21 -4.77 -22.78
N PHE A 291 -10.30 -4.11 -22.07
CA PHE A 291 -8.86 -4.18 -22.34
C PHE A 291 -8.34 -5.63 -22.24
N GLN A 292 -8.74 -6.37 -21.21
CA GLN A 292 -8.37 -7.77 -21.02
C GLN A 292 -8.85 -8.64 -22.19
N ARG A 293 -10.11 -8.49 -22.63
CA ARG A 293 -10.64 -9.22 -23.80
C ARG A 293 -9.84 -8.92 -25.06
N GLN A 294 -9.57 -7.63 -25.33
CA GLN A 294 -8.78 -7.20 -26.50
C GLN A 294 -7.36 -7.76 -26.49
N ASN A 295 -6.79 -8.01 -25.31
CA ASN A 295 -5.45 -8.55 -25.14
C ASN A 295 -5.42 -10.07 -24.91
N ARG A 296 -6.55 -10.77 -25.10
CA ARG A 296 -6.68 -12.24 -24.91
C ARG A 296 -6.31 -12.69 -23.48
N LEU A 297 -6.70 -11.90 -22.49
CA LEU A 297 -6.59 -12.22 -21.07
C LEU A 297 -7.95 -12.63 -20.49
N SER A 298 -7.96 -13.23 -19.29
CA SER A 298 -9.19 -13.42 -18.51
C SER A 298 -9.81 -12.05 -18.21
N ALA A 299 -11.10 -11.88 -18.54
CA ALA A 299 -11.83 -10.62 -18.39
C ALA A 299 -12.50 -10.50 -17.02
N ASP A 300 -11.72 -10.65 -15.96
CA ASP A 300 -12.16 -10.64 -14.57
C ASP A 300 -12.28 -9.23 -13.96
N GLY A 301 -11.83 -8.19 -14.67
CA GLY A 301 -11.84 -6.82 -14.16
C GLY A 301 -10.79 -6.59 -13.08
N ILE A 302 -9.81 -7.50 -12.93
CA ILE A 302 -8.69 -7.41 -11.99
C ILE A 302 -7.41 -7.11 -12.78
N VAL A 303 -6.79 -5.98 -12.50
CA VAL A 303 -5.47 -5.61 -12.99
C VAL A 303 -4.40 -6.35 -12.18
N GLY A 304 -4.17 -7.62 -12.53
CA GLY A 304 -3.07 -8.44 -12.02
C GLY A 304 -1.82 -8.39 -12.91
N PRO A 305 -0.81 -9.25 -12.63
CA PRO A 305 0.45 -9.27 -13.36
C PRO A 305 0.32 -9.34 -14.89
N ALA A 306 -0.60 -10.18 -15.40
CA ALA A 306 -0.83 -10.30 -16.84
C ALA A 306 -1.39 -9.02 -17.48
N THR A 307 -2.30 -8.33 -16.77
CA THR A 307 -2.85 -7.05 -17.23
C THR A 307 -1.79 -5.95 -17.21
N TRP A 308 -0.97 -5.88 -16.15
CA TRP A 308 0.16 -4.94 -16.08
C TRP A 308 1.20 -5.17 -17.16
N GLN A 309 1.53 -6.43 -17.44
CA GLN A 309 2.46 -6.80 -18.52
C GLN A 309 2.01 -6.22 -19.86
N ARG A 310 0.70 -6.28 -20.15
CA ARG A 310 0.13 -5.70 -21.38
C ARG A 310 0.07 -4.18 -21.37
N LEU A 311 -0.05 -3.56 -20.20
CA LEU A 311 -0.10 -2.10 -20.08
C LEU A 311 1.28 -1.46 -20.29
N ILE A 312 2.31 -1.94 -19.58
CA ILE A 312 3.57 -1.19 -19.43
C ILE A 312 4.84 -2.03 -19.63
N GLY A 313 4.71 -3.33 -19.92
CA GLY A 313 5.87 -4.21 -20.12
C GLY A 313 6.55 -4.63 -18.81
#